data_AF-E0NTC0-F1
#
_entry.id   AF-E0NTC0-F1
#
_cell.length_a   1.000
_cell.length_b   1.000
_cell.length_c   1.000
_cell.angle_alpha   90.00
_cell.angle_beta   90.00
_cell.angle_gamma   90.00
#
_symmetry.space_group_name_H-M   'P 1'
#
loop_
_entity.id
_entity.type
_entity.pdbx_description
1 polymer ?
#
loop_
_entity_poly.entity_id
_entity_poly.type
_entity_poly.pdbx_seq_one_letter_code
_entity_poly.pdbx_strand_id
1 'polypeptide(L)'
;MKKLTILSFAIALMGIMAAMPVRAQQFRFCENEYTADATIPLGGGTATWNQAKTTLTLKNVKAENVSGYFIFCEGLANLKIVLEGSNSVKCSNCFLLWKGGNTEILGKGSLTVYSNSNEAIYMGDHTAPRTLTIKDCTLDVQGKEKSISGYCNGDNTETLNLVVDNATLKVKGATGGWGWKDAGISYLKSYQLKNCHISTVGVKFGKQSNFTYYELLGTDGNTYYGEVEIVPGKAPTDISAVTADASQGKRGIYTLDGIRFNGTLNDLPAGIYIINGRKVVK
;
A
#
# COMPACT_ATOMS: atom_id res chain seq x y z
N MET A 1 77.24 21.17 11.55
CA MET A 1 76.30 22.18 11.02
C MET A 1 75.62 21.62 9.77
N LYS A 2 74.28 21.48 9.82
CA LYS A 2 73.26 21.59 8.73
C LYS A 2 73.53 20.86 7.39
N LYS A 3 72.63 20.07 6.79
CA LYS A 3 71.22 19.72 7.01
C LYS A 3 70.97 18.42 6.21
N LEU A 4 70.17 17.52 6.78
CA LEU A 4 69.63 16.32 6.15
C LEU A 4 68.50 16.74 5.19
N THR A 5 68.62 16.47 3.89
CA THR A 5 67.56 16.75 2.91
C THR A 5 66.66 15.51 2.80
N ILE A 6 65.47 15.60 3.39
CA ILE A 6 64.42 14.58 3.33
C ILE A 6 63.74 14.68 1.96
N LEU A 7 63.84 13.63 1.14
CA LEU A 7 63.01 13.44 -0.05
C LEU A 7 61.58 13.16 0.40
N SER A 8 60.64 14.07 0.08
CA SER A 8 59.20 13.85 0.30
C SER A 8 58.53 13.53 -1.04
N PHE A 9 57.84 12.38 -1.06
CA PHE A 9 57.07 11.84 -2.18
C PHE A 9 55.79 12.66 -2.45
N ALA A 10 55.41 12.79 -3.72
CA ALA A 10 54.03 13.06 -4.12
C ALA A 10 53.69 12.22 -5.37
N ILE A 11 53.16 11.02 -5.16
CA ILE A 11 52.50 10.24 -6.21
C ILE A 11 51.09 10.79 -6.31
N ALA A 12 50.80 11.55 -7.37
CA ALA A 12 49.45 11.97 -7.71
C ALA A 12 48.68 10.76 -8.25
N LEU A 13 47.91 10.11 -7.39
CA LEU A 13 46.93 9.11 -7.81
C LEU A 13 45.73 9.84 -8.41
N MET A 14 45.79 10.17 -9.71
CA MET A 14 44.61 10.60 -10.47
C MET A 14 43.70 9.38 -10.63
N GLY A 15 42.78 9.19 -9.69
CA GLY A 15 41.66 8.28 -9.85
C GLY A 15 40.80 8.77 -11.01
N ILE A 16 40.77 8.00 -12.09
CA ILE A 16 39.80 8.16 -13.17
C ILE A 16 38.45 7.77 -12.55
N MET A 17 37.70 8.74 -12.02
CA MET A 17 36.28 8.56 -11.78
C MET A 17 35.64 8.39 -13.16
N ALA A 18 35.38 7.15 -13.55
CA ALA A 18 34.48 6.88 -14.66
C ALA A 18 33.16 7.59 -14.35
N ALA A 19 32.82 8.60 -15.16
CA ALA A 19 31.52 9.22 -15.11
C ALA A 19 30.50 8.14 -15.47
N MET A 20 29.93 7.48 -14.45
CA MET A 20 28.71 6.73 -14.63
C MET A 20 27.69 7.71 -15.23
N PRO A 21 26.89 7.29 -16.23
CA PRO A 21 25.87 8.17 -16.76
C PRO A 21 24.95 8.56 -15.60
N VAL A 22 25.03 9.81 -15.16
CA VAL A 22 24.05 10.39 -14.24
C VAL A 22 22.75 10.35 -15.02
N ARG A 23 21.85 9.44 -14.66
CA ARG A 23 20.51 9.42 -15.24
C ARG A 23 19.92 10.82 -15.03
N ALA A 24 19.46 11.45 -16.10
CA ALA A 24 18.83 12.76 -16.00
C ALA A 24 17.66 12.67 -15.00
N GLN A 25 17.72 13.50 -13.96
CA GLN A 25 16.64 13.59 -12.98
C GLN A 25 15.49 14.36 -13.61
N GLN A 26 14.29 13.81 -13.53
CA GLN A 26 13.10 14.45 -14.03
C GLN A 26 12.01 14.42 -12.97
N PHE A 27 11.38 15.56 -12.75
CA PHE A 27 10.16 15.67 -11.98
C PHE A 27 9.13 16.43 -12.81
N ARG A 28 8.00 15.79 -13.08
CA ARG A 28 6.86 16.37 -13.77
C ARG A 28 5.63 16.32 -12.89
N PHE A 29 4.89 17.43 -12.88
CA PHE A 29 3.62 17.59 -12.18
C PHE A 29 2.58 18.15 -13.15
N CYS A 30 1.47 17.44 -13.34
CA CYS A 30 0.47 17.73 -14.39
C CYS A 30 1.13 17.93 -15.76
N GLU A 31 1.94 16.96 -16.21
CA GLU A 31 2.74 16.97 -17.46
C GLU A 31 3.80 18.07 -17.61
N ASN A 32 3.88 19.05 -16.70
CA ASN A 32 4.89 20.11 -16.74
C ASN A 32 6.14 19.69 -15.98
N GLU A 33 7.32 19.95 -16.55
CA GLU A 33 8.59 19.69 -15.88
C GLU A 33 8.98 20.83 -14.94
N TYR A 34 9.46 20.48 -13.75
CA TYR A 34 9.94 21.45 -12.75
C TYR A 34 11.36 21.14 -12.34
N THR A 35 12.28 22.04 -12.69
CA THR A 35 13.71 21.95 -12.39
C THR A 35 14.15 22.85 -11.22
N ALA A 36 13.22 23.62 -10.67
CA ALA A 36 13.41 24.53 -9.53
C ALA A 36 12.16 24.54 -8.65
N ASP A 37 12.26 25.16 -7.46
CA ASP A 37 11.14 25.33 -6.54
C ASP A 37 9.95 26.02 -7.23
N ALA A 38 8.74 25.56 -6.93
CA ALA A 38 7.53 26.09 -7.55
C ALA A 38 6.33 26.04 -6.59
N THR A 39 5.44 27.01 -6.73
CA THR A 39 4.13 27.04 -6.08
C THR A 39 3.07 27.13 -7.16
N ILE A 40 2.21 26.11 -7.24
CA ILE A 40 1.22 25.93 -8.30
C ILE A 40 -0.18 25.97 -7.69
N PRO A 41 -0.96 27.05 -7.92
CA PRO A 41 -2.39 27.05 -7.62
C PRO A 41 -3.10 25.97 -8.44
N LEU A 42 -3.88 25.11 -7.80
CA LEU A 42 -4.56 24.01 -8.49
C LEU A 42 -5.87 23.64 -7.79
N GLY A 43 -6.98 23.82 -8.50
CA GLY A 43 -8.28 23.32 -8.01
C GLY A 43 -8.79 23.99 -6.74
N GLY A 44 -8.44 25.26 -6.48
CA GLY A 44 -8.74 25.95 -5.22
C GLY A 44 -7.76 25.63 -4.07
N GLY A 45 -6.83 24.71 -4.30
CA GLY A 45 -5.71 24.41 -3.40
C GLY A 45 -4.37 24.87 -3.96
N THR A 46 -3.29 24.31 -3.42
CA THR A 46 -1.93 24.62 -3.83
C THR A 46 -1.07 23.37 -3.80
N ALA A 47 -0.28 23.18 -4.86
CA ALA A 47 0.84 22.24 -4.89
C ALA A 47 2.15 23.03 -4.75
N THR A 48 3.04 22.60 -3.85
CA THR A 48 4.35 23.25 -3.65
C THR A 48 5.46 22.23 -3.87
N TRP A 49 6.32 22.48 -4.85
CA TRP A 49 7.50 21.68 -5.13
C TRP A 49 8.74 22.33 -4.51
N ASN A 50 9.47 21.56 -3.71
CA ASN A 50 10.79 21.90 -3.22
C ASN A 50 11.82 20.95 -3.84
N GLN A 51 12.65 21.48 -4.74
CA GLN A 51 13.58 20.71 -5.55
C GLN A 51 14.72 20.14 -4.70
N ALA A 52 15.29 20.93 -3.79
CA ALA A 52 16.40 20.50 -2.95
C ALA A 52 16.02 19.35 -1.99
N LYS A 53 14.79 19.34 -1.50
CA LYS A 53 14.25 18.29 -0.61
C LYS A 53 13.48 17.21 -1.36
N THR A 54 13.40 17.29 -2.68
CA THR A 54 12.59 16.41 -3.54
C THR A 54 11.18 16.16 -2.98
N THR A 55 10.53 17.24 -2.52
CA THR A 55 9.26 17.18 -1.79
C THR A 55 8.16 17.95 -2.52
N LEU A 56 7.07 17.27 -2.86
CA LEU A 56 5.82 17.86 -3.33
C LEU A 56 4.82 17.91 -2.18
N THR A 57 4.30 19.08 -1.83
CA THR A 57 3.20 19.22 -0.86
C THR A 57 1.91 19.51 -1.60
N LEU A 58 0.88 18.71 -1.41
CA LEU A 58 -0.47 18.92 -1.91
C LEU A 58 -1.36 19.41 -0.77
N LYS A 59 -1.91 20.62 -0.92
CA LYS A 59 -2.77 21.24 0.07
C LYS A 59 -4.12 21.60 -0.53
N ASN A 60 -5.16 20.89 -0.11
CA ASN A 60 -6.54 21.09 -0.57
C ASN A 60 -6.71 21.10 -2.10
N VAL A 61 -5.89 20.34 -2.82
CA VAL A 61 -5.89 20.29 -4.28
C VAL A 61 -7.10 19.50 -4.79
N LYS A 62 -7.84 20.05 -5.75
CA LYS A 62 -8.93 19.35 -6.45
C LYS A 62 -8.75 19.41 -7.97
N ALA A 63 -8.20 18.35 -8.55
CA ALA A 63 -7.87 18.29 -9.97
C ALA A 63 -8.70 17.21 -10.70
N GLU A 64 -9.80 17.59 -11.34
CA GLU A 64 -10.80 16.62 -11.85
C GLU A 64 -10.60 16.16 -13.31
N ASN A 65 -9.71 16.80 -14.08
CA ASN A 65 -9.55 16.55 -15.52
C ASN A 65 -8.09 16.65 -15.97
N VAL A 66 -7.17 16.00 -15.25
CA VAL A 66 -5.75 16.03 -15.62
C VAL A 66 -5.50 15.10 -16.80
N SER A 67 -4.99 15.65 -17.91
CA SER A 67 -4.51 14.86 -19.04
C SER A 67 -3.09 14.40 -18.75
N GLY A 68 -2.82 13.10 -18.95
CA GLY A 68 -1.52 12.50 -18.70
C GLY A 68 -1.31 12.11 -17.22
N TYR A 69 -0.04 12.02 -16.84
CA TYR A 69 0.41 11.73 -15.49
C TYR A 69 0.14 12.93 -14.57
N PHE A 70 -0.37 12.65 -13.37
CA PHE A 70 -0.41 13.69 -12.34
C PHE A 70 0.99 13.97 -11.77
N ILE A 71 1.72 12.91 -11.44
CA ILE A 71 3.13 12.96 -11.03
C ILE A 71 3.91 11.93 -11.84
N PHE A 72 4.98 12.39 -12.47
CA PHE A 72 5.99 11.53 -13.06
C PHE A 72 7.35 11.90 -12.49
N CYS A 73 8.15 10.93 -12.04
CA CYS A 73 9.55 11.21 -11.73
C CYS A 73 10.49 10.09 -12.14
N GLU A 74 11.67 10.47 -12.60
CA GLU A 74 12.73 9.56 -13.02
C GLU A 74 14.07 10.00 -12.44
N GLY A 75 14.89 9.05 -12.00
CA GLY A 75 16.25 9.31 -11.52
C GLY A 75 16.36 9.98 -10.15
N LEU A 76 15.26 10.38 -9.50
CA LEU A 76 15.29 10.92 -8.14
C LEU A 76 15.70 9.86 -7.11
N ALA A 77 16.61 10.21 -6.20
CA ALA A 77 17.06 9.31 -5.13
C ALA A 77 15.95 9.01 -4.12
N ASN A 78 15.12 10.01 -3.79
CA ASN A 78 13.89 9.83 -3.02
C ASN A 78 12.85 10.85 -3.49
N LEU A 79 11.57 10.51 -3.45
CA LEU A 79 10.45 11.44 -3.64
C LEU A 79 9.58 11.47 -2.39
N LYS A 80 9.21 12.66 -1.93
CA LYS A 80 8.25 12.83 -0.83
C LYS A 80 7.01 13.56 -1.32
N ILE A 81 5.84 13.01 -1.06
CA ILE A 81 4.54 13.62 -1.33
C ILE A 81 3.87 13.86 0.03
N VAL A 82 3.76 15.12 0.43
CA VAL A 82 3.12 15.53 1.68
C VAL A 82 1.66 15.92 1.41
N LEU A 83 0.73 15.31 2.13
CA LEU A 83 -0.69 15.59 2.04
C LEU A 83 -1.13 16.50 3.19
N GLU A 84 -1.67 17.67 2.84
CA GLU A 84 -2.32 18.60 3.76
C GLU A 84 -3.78 18.80 3.35
N GLY A 85 -4.67 18.79 4.35
CA GLY A 85 -6.10 18.94 4.11
C GLY A 85 -6.69 17.81 3.25
N SER A 86 -7.68 18.12 2.41
CA SER A 86 -8.38 17.12 1.60
C SER A 86 -8.08 17.30 0.12
N ASN A 87 -7.45 16.31 -0.50
CA ASN A 87 -7.05 16.36 -1.90
C ASN A 87 -7.84 15.36 -2.75
N SER A 88 -8.18 15.73 -3.98
CA SER A 88 -8.77 14.80 -4.96
C SER A 88 -8.16 15.00 -6.35
N VAL A 89 -7.90 13.89 -7.04
CA VAL A 89 -7.32 13.87 -8.37
C VAL A 89 -8.05 12.86 -9.25
N LYS A 90 -8.40 13.30 -10.46
CA LYS A 90 -8.81 12.44 -11.56
C LYS A 90 -7.93 12.74 -12.77
N CYS A 91 -7.29 11.68 -13.27
CA CYS A 91 -6.28 11.78 -14.32
C CYS A 91 -6.47 10.72 -15.41
N SER A 92 -6.04 11.02 -16.64
CA SER A 92 -6.19 10.10 -17.76
C SER A 92 -5.13 9.00 -17.79
N ASN A 93 -3.95 9.26 -17.20
CA ASN A 93 -2.88 8.29 -17.00
C ASN A 93 -2.69 8.02 -15.48
N CYS A 94 -1.60 7.35 -15.07
CA CYS A 94 -1.28 7.10 -13.67
C CYS A 94 -1.24 8.41 -12.86
N PHE A 95 -1.75 8.37 -11.63
CA PHE A 95 -1.53 9.44 -10.67
C PHE A 95 -0.05 9.57 -10.32
N LEU A 96 0.64 8.45 -10.11
CA LEU A 96 2.07 8.43 -9.84
C LEU A 96 2.75 7.35 -10.67
N LEU A 97 3.66 7.76 -11.55
CA LEU A 97 4.66 6.89 -12.15
C LEU A 97 6.04 7.32 -11.68
N TRP A 98 6.78 6.41 -11.04
CA TRP A 98 8.17 6.70 -10.69
C TRP A 98 9.15 5.62 -11.15
N LYS A 99 10.34 6.08 -11.56
CA LYS A 99 11.48 5.28 -11.99
C LYS A 99 12.75 5.80 -11.33
N GLY A 100 12.96 5.44 -10.08
CA GLY A 100 14.07 5.97 -9.29
C GLY A 100 14.02 5.34 -7.91
N GLY A 101 14.61 5.99 -6.92
CA GLY A 101 14.70 5.50 -5.55
C GLY A 101 13.37 5.39 -4.80
N ASN A 102 13.40 5.57 -3.48
CA ASN A 102 12.22 5.34 -2.65
C ASN A 102 11.22 6.50 -2.74
N THR A 103 9.95 6.20 -2.50
CA THR A 103 8.88 7.20 -2.50
C THR A 103 8.08 7.12 -1.22
N GLU A 104 7.75 8.28 -0.64
CA GLU A 104 6.91 8.40 0.54
C GLU A 104 5.66 9.24 0.23
N ILE A 105 4.48 8.75 0.60
CA ILE A 105 3.23 9.52 0.63
C ILE A 105 2.82 9.65 2.09
N LEU A 106 2.85 10.87 2.63
CA LEU A 106 2.72 11.07 4.06
C LEU A 106 2.02 12.37 4.46
N GLY A 107 1.72 12.49 5.75
CA GLY A 107 1.17 13.70 6.34
C GLY A 107 -0.32 13.57 6.63
N LYS A 108 -0.81 14.40 7.55
CA LYS A 108 -2.13 14.23 8.19
C LYS A 108 -3.35 14.45 7.26
N GLY A 109 -3.11 14.77 5.99
CA GLY A 109 -4.16 14.98 5.00
C GLY A 109 -4.70 13.69 4.38
N SER A 110 -5.66 13.87 3.48
CA SER A 110 -6.24 12.82 2.66
C SER A 110 -6.00 13.07 1.17
N LEU A 111 -6.02 11.99 0.40
CA LEU A 111 -5.98 12.02 -1.05
C LEU A 111 -6.91 10.94 -1.64
N THR A 112 -7.81 11.35 -2.51
CA THR A 112 -8.65 10.45 -3.34
C THR A 112 -8.18 10.52 -4.79
N VAL A 113 -7.94 9.37 -5.42
CA VAL A 113 -7.43 9.25 -6.79
C VAL A 113 -8.32 8.34 -7.63
N TYR A 114 -8.69 8.83 -8.80
CA TYR A 114 -9.25 8.02 -9.89
C TYR A 114 -8.37 8.17 -11.14
N SER A 115 -7.66 7.09 -11.51
CA SER A 115 -6.85 7.00 -12.71
C SER A 115 -7.60 6.24 -13.81
N ASN A 116 -7.60 6.79 -15.04
CA ASN A 116 -8.08 6.05 -16.21
C ASN A 116 -7.00 5.16 -16.86
N SER A 117 -5.79 5.08 -16.28
CA SER A 117 -4.79 4.07 -16.61
C SER A 117 -5.11 2.75 -15.90
N ASN A 118 -4.50 1.66 -16.36
CA ASN A 118 -4.59 0.36 -15.72
C ASN A 118 -4.14 0.44 -14.25
N GLU A 119 -3.01 1.11 -14.01
CA GLU A 119 -2.48 1.43 -12.69
C GLU A 119 -2.81 2.88 -12.29
N ALA A 120 -3.10 3.11 -11.01
CA ALA A 120 -3.09 4.48 -10.47
C ALA A 120 -1.71 4.89 -9.94
N ILE A 121 -1.05 3.99 -9.20
CA ILE A 121 0.32 4.17 -8.71
C ILE A 121 1.17 3.03 -9.27
N TYR A 122 2.18 3.36 -10.07
CA TYR A 122 3.05 2.39 -10.73
C TYR A 122 4.54 2.67 -10.49
N MET A 123 5.25 1.68 -9.93
CA MET A 123 6.71 1.71 -9.81
C MET A 123 7.36 1.03 -11.00
N GLY A 124 7.93 1.82 -11.92
CA GLY A 124 8.44 1.33 -13.20
C GLY A 124 9.95 1.03 -13.24
N ASP A 125 10.65 1.06 -12.10
CA ASP A 125 12.08 0.74 -12.04
C ASP A 125 12.31 -0.76 -11.85
N HIS A 126 13.03 -1.36 -12.80
CA HIS A 126 13.38 -2.78 -12.80
C HIS A 126 14.82 -3.04 -12.36
N THR A 127 15.61 -1.99 -12.12
CA THR A 127 17.06 -2.13 -11.92
C THR A 127 17.45 -2.56 -10.51
N ALA A 128 16.62 -2.22 -9.51
CA ALA A 128 16.79 -2.65 -8.13
C ALA A 128 15.49 -2.43 -7.33
N PRO A 129 15.33 -3.08 -6.17
CA PRO A 129 14.16 -2.89 -5.34
C PRO A 129 13.96 -1.45 -4.86
N ARG A 130 12.70 -1.00 -4.81
CA ARG A 130 12.26 0.34 -4.38
C ARG A 130 11.13 0.22 -3.39
N THR A 131 11.07 1.15 -2.44
CA THR A 131 10.04 1.15 -1.40
C THR A 131 9.06 2.29 -1.62
N LEU A 132 7.76 1.97 -1.68
CA LEU A 132 6.68 2.93 -1.47
C LEU A 132 6.28 2.88 0.01
N THR A 133 6.39 3.99 0.71
CA THR A 133 5.92 4.13 2.10
C THR A 133 4.68 5.04 2.14
N ILE A 134 3.58 4.53 2.69
CA ILE A 134 2.34 5.29 2.93
C ILE A 134 2.21 5.48 4.43
N LYS A 135 2.24 6.72 4.91
CA LYS A 135 2.42 7.00 6.34
C LYS A 135 1.61 8.16 6.89
N ASP A 136 0.96 7.96 8.03
CA ASP A 136 0.26 9.01 8.79
C ASP A 136 -0.78 9.79 7.96
N CYS A 137 -1.38 9.14 6.95
CA CYS A 137 -2.28 9.76 5.98
C CYS A 137 -3.51 8.88 5.68
N THR A 138 -4.46 9.42 4.92
CA THR A 138 -5.58 8.66 4.35
C THR A 138 -5.52 8.68 2.83
N LEU A 139 -5.51 7.51 2.21
CA LEU A 139 -5.36 7.35 0.77
C LEU A 139 -6.48 6.45 0.23
N ASP A 140 -7.21 6.93 -0.76
CA ASP A 140 -8.17 6.15 -1.55
C ASP A 140 -7.75 6.24 -3.01
N VAL A 141 -7.22 5.15 -3.56
CA VAL A 141 -6.58 5.16 -4.87
C VAL A 141 -7.15 4.05 -5.72
N GLN A 142 -7.55 4.39 -6.94
CA GLN A 142 -8.15 3.44 -7.87
C GLN A 142 -7.64 3.67 -9.29
N GLY A 143 -7.06 2.62 -9.87
CA GLY A 143 -6.83 2.51 -11.32
C GLY A 143 -7.93 1.67 -11.95
N LYS A 144 -7.90 1.51 -13.28
CA LYS A 144 -8.88 0.66 -13.99
C LYS A 144 -8.74 -0.83 -13.64
N GLU A 145 -7.51 -1.29 -13.45
CA GLU A 145 -7.20 -2.69 -13.16
C GLU A 145 -6.59 -2.85 -11.78
N LYS A 146 -5.61 -2.01 -11.45
CA LYS A 146 -4.79 -2.09 -10.25
C LYS A 146 -4.69 -0.71 -9.62
N SER A 147 -4.78 -0.64 -8.31
CA SER A 147 -4.58 0.62 -7.59
C SER A 147 -3.10 0.91 -7.41
N ILE A 148 -2.32 -0.09 -6.98
CA ILE A 148 -0.88 0.01 -6.75
C ILE A 148 -0.20 -1.22 -7.32
N SER A 149 0.83 -1.03 -8.16
CA SER A 149 1.64 -2.14 -8.65
C SER A 149 3.11 -1.75 -8.86
N GLY A 150 3.97 -2.76 -8.84
CA GLY A 150 5.37 -2.66 -9.21
C GLY A 150 5.65 -3.21 -10.60
N TYR A 151 6.88 -2.98 -11.08
CA TYR A 151 7.39 -3.63 -12.28
C TYR A 151 7.37 -5.15 -12.10
N CYS A 152 6.88 -5.87 -13.12
CA CYS A 152 6.94 -7.32 -13.22
C CYS A 152 6.95 -7.70 -14.71
N ASN A 153 7.98 -8.42 -15.14
CA ASN A 153 8.14 -8.95 -16.50
C ASN A 153 8.71 -10.38 -16.46
N GLY A 154 8.02 -11.24 -15.72
CA GLY A 154 8.40 -12.63 -15.50
C GLY A 154 8.81 -12.92 -14.05
N ASP A 155 9.14 -14.17 -13.80
CA ASP A 155 9.39 -14.68 -12.46
C ASP A 155 10.57 -13.99 -11.77
N ASN A 156 10.38 -13.59 -10.51
CA ASN A 156 11.39 -12.96 -9.64
C ASN A 156 11.92 -11.61 -10.15
N THR A 157 11.17 -10.94 -11.04
CA THR A 157 11.53 -9.62 -11.58
C THR A 157 10.93 -8.47 -10.78
N GLU A 158 10.10 -8.77 -9.79
CA GLU A 158 9.42 -7.78 -8.98
C GLU A 158 10.36 -6.99 -8.07
N THR A 159 10.13 -5.69 -8.03
CA THR A 159 11.03 -4.71 -7.40
C THR A 159 10.32 -3.79 -6.42
N LEU A 160 8.99 -3.81 -6.31
CA LEU A 160 8.27 -2.94 -5.38
C LEU A 160 8.14 -3.55 -3.98
N ASN A 161 8.69 -2.87 -2.98
CA ASN A 161 8.37 -3.09 -1.57
C ASN A 161 7.28 -2.09 -1.14
N LEU A 162 6.26 -2.56 -0.44
CA LEU A 162 5.22 -1.70 0.11
C LEU A 162 5.33 -1.61 1.63
N VAL A 163 5.31 -0.40 2.19
CA VAL A 163 5.19 -0.17 3.63
C VAL A 163 3.96 0.70 3.88
N VAL A 164 3.04 0.23 4.71
CA VAL A 164 1.92 1.04 5.22
C VAL A 164 2.13 1.22 6.71
N ASP A 165 2.30 2.45 7.17
CA ASP A 165 2.65 2.79 8.56
C ASP A 165 1.67 3.81 9.15
N ASN A 166 0.82 3.37 10.10
CA ASN A 166 -0.16 4.23 10.75
C ASN A 166 -1.01 5.05 9.74
N ALA A 167 -1.45 4.42 8.66
CA ALA A 167 -2.21 5.05 7.59
C ALA A 167 -3.49 4.26 7.27
N THR A 168 -4.46 4.96 6.69
CA THR A 168 -5.64 4.35 6.07
C THR A 168 -5.42 4.28 4.56
N LEU A 169 -5.55 3.09 3.98
CA LEU A 169 -5.39 2.86 2.55
C LEU A 169 -6.58 2.06 2.00
N LYS A 170 -7.29 2.65 1.04
CA LYS A 170 -8.34 2.00 0.25
C LYS A 170 -7.85 1.79 -1.17
N VAL A 171 -8.04 0.57 -1.66
CA VAL A 171 -7.62 0.11 -2.97
C VAL A 171 -8.69 -0.79 -3.56
N LYS A 172 -8.71 -0.88 -4.88
CA LYS A 172 -9.62 -1.77 -5.62
C LYS A 172 -8.89 -2.40 -6.79
N GLY A 173 -9.15 -3.69 -7.00
CA GLY A 173 -8.72 -4.42 -8.18
C GLY A 173 -9.78 -4.38 -9.27
N ALA A 174 -9.67 -5.28 -10.24
CA ALA A 174 -10.67 -5.43 -11.28
C ALA A 174 -10.80 -6.87 -11.75
N THR A 175 -11.88 -7.12 -12.47
CA THR A 175 -12.10 -8.35 -13.22
C THR A 175 -12.75 -8.01 -14.55
N GLY A 176 -12.50 -8.80 -15.59
CA GLY A 176 -13.10 -8.59 -16.90
C GLY A 176 -13.97 -9.76 -17.35
N GLY A 177 -14.67 -9.57 -18.48
CA GLY A 177 -15.65 -10.53 -18.99
C GLY A 177 -15.12 -11.93 -19.30
N TRP A 178 -13.81 -12.08 -19.48
CA TRP A 178 -13.13 -13.37 -19.68
C TRP A 178 -12.65 -14.03 -18.38
N GLY A 179 -13.05 -13.49 -17.21
CA GLY A 179 -12.75 -14.07 -15.90
C GLY A 179 -11.34 -13.79 -15.38
N TRP A 180 -10.54 -12.95 -16.04
CA TRP A 180 -9.28 -12.47 -15.47
C TRP A 180 -9.56 -11.63 -14.22
N LYS A 181 -8.63 -11.64 -13.27
CA LYS A 181 -8.73 -10.93 -12.00
C LYS A 181 -7.39 -10.25 -11.72
N ASP A 182 -7.46 -9.01 -11.28
CA ASP A 182 -6.33 -8.25 -10.77
C ASP A 182 -6.62 -7.81 -9.35
N ALA A 183 -5.64 -7.98 -8.47
CA ALA A 183 -5.71 -7.43 -7.12
C ALA A 183 -5.51 -5.92 -7.16
N GLY A 184 -6.14 -5.21 -6.22
CA GLY A 184 -5.92 -3.77 -6.06
C GLY A 184 -4.47 -3.41 -5.74
N ILE A 185 -3.73 -4.33 -5.09
CA ILE A 185 -2.29 -4.24 -4.87
C ILE A 185 -1.66 -5.54 -5.37
N SER A 186 -0.73 -5.44 -6.33
CA SER A 186 -0.06 -6.59 -6.92
C SER A 186 1.40 -6.28 -7.30
N TYR A 187 2.12 -7.29 -7.81
CA TYR A 187 3.52 -7.18 -8.24
C TYR A 187 4.47 -6.64 -7.16
N LEU A 188 4.22 -7.05 -5.90
CA LEU A 188 5.07 -6.70 -4.78
C LEU A 188 6.19 -7.72 -4.59
N LYS A 189 7.41 -7.24 -4.42
CA LYS A 189 8.54 -8.01 -3.90
C LYS A 189 8.37 -8.34 -2.42
N SER A 190 7.93 -7.37 -1.65
CA SER A 190 7.65 -7.53 -0.22
C SER A 190 6.62 -6.51 0.24
N TYR A 191 6.04 -6.75 1.41
CA TYR A 191 5.13 -5.82 2.05
C TYR A 191 5.38 -5.78 3.56
N GLN A 192 5.02 -4.66 4.18
CA GLN A 192 5.05 -4.49 5.63
C GLN A 192 3.89 -3.61 6.08
N LEU A 193 3.10 -4.11 7.03
CA LEU A 193 2.09 -3.31 7.73
C LEU A 193 2.63 -2.96 9.12
N LYS A 194 2.91 -1.69 9.36
CA LYS A 194 3.36 -1.15 10.64
C LYS A 194 2.21 -0.40 11.28
N ASN A 195 1.83 -0.78 12.50
CA ASN A 195 0.70 -0.16 13.20
C ASN A 195 -0.58 -0.13 12.35
N CYS A 196 -0.75 -1.11 11.48
CA CYS A 196 -1.87 -1.26 10.56
C CYS A 196 -2.23 -2.73 10.41
N HIS A 197 -3.44 -2.99 9.94
CA HIS A 197 -3.91 -4.29 9.51
C HIS A 197 -4.90 -4.16 8.36
N ILE A 198 -5.10 -5.24 7.60
CA ILE A 198 -6.18 -5.32 6.62
C ILE A 198 -7.49 -5.48 7.42
N SER A 199 -8.43 -4.54 7.27
CA SER A 199 -9.76 -4.60 7.91
C SER A 199 -10.76 -5.40 7.09
N THR A 200 -10.52 -5.57 5.78
CA THR A 200 -11.38 -6.37 4.90
C THR A 200 -11.31 -7.85 5.27
N VAL A 201 -12.46 -8.40 5.67
CA VAL A 201 -12.59 -9.79 6.13
C VAL A 201 -12.16 -10.78 5.04
N GLY A 202 -11.33 -11.76 5.43
CA GLY A 202 -10.93 -12.86 4.56
C GLY A 202 -9.86 -12.48 3.52
N VAL A 203 -9.35 -11.25 3.55
CA VAL A 203 -8.31 -10.79 2.64
C VAL A 203 -6.96 -10.77 3.35
N LYS A 204 -5.92 -11.23 2.66
CA LYS A 204 -4.53 -11.19 3.14
C LYS A 204 -3.56 -10.87 2.01
N PHE A 205 -2.38 -10.39 2.36
CA PHE A 205 -1.26 -10.47 1.43
C PHE A 205 -0.74 -11.91 1.34
N GLY A 206 -0.46 -12.38 0.13
CA GLY A 206 0.12 -13.69 -0.11
C GLY A 206 0.62 -13.84 -1.54
N LYS A 207 1.10 -15.04 -1.87
CA LYS A 207 1.45 -15.43 -3.24
C LYS A 207 0.56 -16.58 -3.68
N GLN A 208 0.08 -16.54 -4.92
CA GLN A 208 -0.44 -17.74 -5.55
C GLN A 208 0.70 -18.73 -5.82
N SER A 209 0.37 -20.01 -5.97
CA SER A 209 1.35 -21.08 -6.15
C SER A 209 2.24 -20.91 -7.38
N ASN A 210 1.74 -20.25 -8.42
CA ASN A 210 2.43 -19.97 -9.68
C ASN A 210 3.02 -18.56 -9.74
N PHE A 211 2.90 -17.74 -8.69
CA PHE A 211 3.39 -16.36 -8.69
C PHE A 211 4.59 -16.19 -7.76
N THR A 212 5.54 -15.36 -8.21
CA THR A 212 6.74 -15.01 -7.44
C THR A 212 6.57 -13.74 -6.61
N TYR A 213 5.55 -12.93 -6.91
CA TYR A 213 5.23 -11.69 -6.21
C TYR A 213 4.11 -11.87 -5.17
N TYR A 214 4.02 -10.92 -4.24
CA TYR A 214 2.90 -10.78 -3.32
C TYR A 214 1.80 -9.90 -3.92
N GLU A 215 0.56 -10.25 -3.58
CA GLU A 215 -0.65 -9.51 -3.92
C GLU A 215 -1.73 -9.74 -2.84
N LEU A 216 -2.91 -9.13 -3.02
CA LEU A 216 -4.06 -9.37 -2.17
C LEU A 216 -4.81 -10.64 -2.62
N LEU A 217 -4.99 -11.57 -1.69
CA LEU A 217 -5.66 -12.85 -1.90
C LEU A 217 -6.89 -12.98 -1.01
N GLY A 218 -7.90 -13.70 -1.51
CA GLY A 218 -9.08 -14.08 -0.74
C GLY A 218 -8.85 -15.33 0.12
N THR A 219 -9.92 -15.80 0.78
CA THR A 219 -9.90 -17.02 1.60
C THR A 219 -9.65 -18.29 0.79
N ASP A 220 -9.97 -18.27 -0.50
CA ASP A 220 -9.71 -19.34 -1.45
C ASP A 220 -8.25 -19.40 -1.94
N GLY A 221 -7.43 -18.42 -1.54
CA GLY A 221 -6.03 -18.31 -1.97
C GLY A 221 -5.86 -17.73 -3.38
N ASN A 222 -6.93 -17.31 -4.05
CA ASN A 222 -6.88 -16.68 -5.37
C ASN A 222 -6.83 -15.15 -5.25
N THR A 223 -6.48 -14.47 -6.36
CA THR A 223 -6.51 -13.00 -6.48
C THR A 223 -7.84 -12.41 -5.98
N TYR A 224 -7.76 -11.51 -5.01
CA TYR A 224 -8.89 -10.71 -4.53
C TYR A 224 -8.93 -9.36 -5.25
N TYR A 225 -9.96 -9.15 -6.07
CA TYR A 225 -10.13 -7.97 -6.91
C TYR A 225 -11.11 -6.94 -6.35
N GLY A 226 -11.75 -7.24 -5.21
CA GLY A 226 -12.70 -6.34 -4.56
C GLY A 226 -12.03 -5.11 -3.94
N GLU A 227 -12.85 -4.30 -3.28
CA GLU A 227 -12.35 -3.19 -2.45
C GLU A 227 -11.69 -3.74 -1.19
N VAL A 228 -10.51 -3.23 -0.88
CA VAL A 228 -9.74 -3.58 0.30
C VAL A 228 -9.39 -2.33 1.07
N GLU A 229 -9.55 -2.40 2.39
CA GLU A 229 -9.19 -1.35 3.32
C GLU A 229 -8.11 -1.87 4.29
N ILE A 230 -7.06 -1.07 4.43
CA ILE A 230 -6.02 -1.21 5.45
C ILE A 230 -6.19 -0.02 6.39
N VAL A 231 -6.25 -0.26 7.69
CA VAL A 231 -6.49 0.78 8.69
C VAL A 231 -5.42 0.77 9.78
N PRO A 232 -5.21 1.91 10.48
CA PRO A 232 -4.36 1.96 11.65
C PRO A 232 -4.83 1.01 12.77
N GLY A 233 -3.88 0.60 13.61
CA GLY A 233 -4.11 -0.30 14.73
C GLY A 233 -3.64 -1.73 14.47
N LYS A 234 -3.66 -2.54 15.53
CA LYS A 234 -3.33 -3.96 15.47
C LYS A 234 -4.50 -4.73 14.86
N ALA A 235 -4.20 -5.83 14.17
CA ALA A 235 -5.24 -6.77 13.75
C ALA A 235 -6.06 -7.18 14.97
N PRO A 236 -7.40 -7.33 14.84
CA PRO A 236 -8.22 -7.90 15.90
C PRO A 236 -7.61 -9.25 16.30
N THR A 237 -7.10 -9.34 17.52
CA THR A 237 -6.57 -10.60 18.07
C THR A 237 -7.67 -11.49 18.62
N ASP A 238 -8.91 -10.98 18.64
CA ASP A 238 -10.06 -11.67 19.18
C ASP A 238 -10.79 -12.39 18.07
N ILE A 239 -11.15 -13.65 18.34
CA ILE A 239 -12.32 -14.26 17.69
C ILE A 239 -13.48 -13.35 18.09
N SER A 240 -13.84 -12.41 17.21
CA SER A 240 -15.07 -11.64 17.34
C SER A 240 -16.14 -12.65 17.71
N ALA A 241 -16.67 -12.53 18.93
CA ALA A 241 -17.69 -13.42 19.43
C ALA A 241 -18.69 -13.58 18.30
N VAL A 242 -18.81 -14.81 17.78
CA VAL A 242 -19.83 -15.11 16.79
C VAL A 242 -21.13 -14.81 17.53
N THR A 243 -21.71 -13.63 17.30
CA THR A 243 -23.12 -13.40 17.54
C THR A 243 -23.80 -14.24 16.50
N ALA A 244 -23.85 -15.55 16.78
CA ALA A 244 -24.84 -16.40 16.19
C ALA A 244 -26.14 -15.75 16.64
N ASP A 245 -26.73 -14.97 15.74
CA ASP A 245 -28.16 -14.72 15.74
C ASP A 245 -28.81 -16.07 15.38
N ALA A 246 -28.59 -17.05 16.25
CA ALA A 246 -29.34 -18.27 16.26
C ALA A 246 -30.74 -17.78 16.61
N SER A 247 -31.57 -17.67 15.56
CA SER A 247 -33.00 -17.47 15.65
C SER A 247 -33.51 -18.06 16.98
N GLN A 248 -34.23 -17.26 17.76
CA GLN A 248 -34.72 -17.60 19.10
C GLN A 248 -35.53 -18.94 19.16
N GLY A 249 -35.73 -19.63 18.04
CA GLY A 249 -36.44 -20.89 17.89
C GLY A 249 -35.66 -22.19 18.22
N LYS A 250 -34.38 -22.16 18.61
CA LYS A 250 -33.67 -23.38 19.07
C LYS A 250 -33.12 -23.27 20.50
N ARG A 251 -34.01 -22.93 21.43
CA ARG A 251 -33.77 -23.06 22.88
C ARG A 251 -33.79 -24.54 23.28
N GLY A 252 -32.78 -25.01 23.99
CA GLY A 252 -32.59 -26.41 24.36
C GLY A 252 -31.43 -26.60 25.32
N ILE A 253 -31.34 -27.79 25.91
CA ILE A 253 -30.20 -28.20 26.73
C ILE A 253 -29.29 -29.08 25.86
N TYR A 254 -27.99 -28.80 25.89
CA TYR A 254 -26.99 -29.53 25.13
C TYR A 254 -25.86 -29.98 26.04
N THR A 255 -25.26 -31.14 25.75
CA THR A 255 -23.96 -31.51 26.31
C THR A 255 -22.85 -30.68 25.65
N LEU A 256 -21.64 -30.71 26.22
CA LEU A 256 -20.45 -30.11 25.59
C LEU A 256 -20.15 -30.70 24.20
N ASP A 257 -20.54 -31.94 23.96
CA ASP A 257 -20.38 -32.62 22.67
C ASP A 257 -21.48 -32.25 21.65
N GLY A 258 -22.39 -31.32 22.00
CA GLY A 258 -23.45 -30.84 21.11
C GLY A 258 -24.67 -31.74 21.01
N ILE A 259 -24.78 -32.77 21.86
CA ILE A 259 -25.95 -33.66 21.89
C ILE A 259 -27.11 -32.91 22.56
N ARG A 260 -28.24 -32.80 21.84
CA ARG A 260 -29.46 -32.19 22.37
C ARG A 260 -30.15 -33.14 23.35
N PHE A 261 -30.48 -32.63 24.53
CA PHE A 261 -31.28 -33.31 25.53
C PHE A 261 -32.72 -32.82 25.50
N ASN A 262 -33.68 -33.75 25.52
CA ASN A 262 -35.11 -33.47 25.62
C ASN A 262 -35.57 -33.79 27.05
N GLY A 263 -35.58 -32.78 27.92
CA GLY A 263 -35.97 -32.89 29.33
C GLY A 263 -35.67 -31.60 30.08
N THR A 264 -35.74 -31.63 31.40
CA THR A 264 -35.43 -30.47 32.26
C THR A 264 -34.03 -30.59 32.86
N LEU A 265 -33.47 -29.47 33.33
CA LEU A 265 -32.18 -29.46 34.01
C LEU A 265 -32.16 -30.40 35.22
N ASN A 266 -33.30 -30.61 35.88
CA ASN A 266 -33.42 -31.47 37.07
C ASN A 266 -33.19 -32.95 36.76
N ASP A 267 -33.38 -33.37 35.52
CA ASP A 267 -33.26 -34.78 35.10
C ASP A 267 -31.84 -35.17 34.69
N LEU A 268 -30.93 -34.20 34.62
CA LEU A 268 -29.56 -34.40 34.16
C LEU A 268 -28.63 -34.92 35.28
N PRO A 269 -27.67 -35.82 34.98
CA PRO A 269 -26.61 -36.15 35.92
C PRO A 269 -25.70 -34.93 36.18
N ALA A 270 -24.75 -35.07 37.11
CA ALA A 270 -23.73 -34.05 37.33
C ALA A 270 -22.88 -33.87 36.06
N GLY A 271 -22.61 -32.62 35.67
CA GLY A 271 -21.93 -32.33 34.42
C GLY A 271 -22.02 -30.87 33.98
N ILE A 272 -21.38 -30.60 32.84
CA ILE A 272 -21.40 -29.28 32.19
C ILE A 272 -22.37 -29.31 31.01
N TYR A 273 -23.30 -28.37 31.01
CA TYR A 273 -24.35 -28.25 30.01
C TYR A 273 -24.36 -26.85 29.39
N ILE A 274 -24.85 -26.77 28.16
CA ILE A 274 -25.19 -25.51 27.50
C ILE A 274 -26.70 -25.40 27.50
N ILE A 275 -27.23 -24.43 28.26
CA ILE A 275 -28.67 -24.19 28.40
C ILE A 275 -28.96 -22.81 27.82
N ASN A 276 -29.72 -22.75 26.73
CA ASN A 276 -30.05 -21.49 26.04
C ASN A 276 -28.80 -20.63 25.76
N GLY A 277 -27.71 -21.28 25.33
CA GLY A 277 -26.44 -20.61 25.01
C GLY A 277 -25.57 -20.23 26.22
N ARG A 278 -25.95 -20.61 27.44
CA ARG A 278 -25.14 -20.38 28.65
C ARG A 278 -24.61 -21.68 29.22
N LYS A 279 -23.34 -21.68 29.60
CA LYS A 279 -22.72 -22.77 30.36
C LYS A 279 -23.35 -22.85 31.75
N VAL A 280 -23.82 -24.03 32.13
CA VAL A 280 -24.37 -24.34 33.45
C VAL A 280 -23.67 -25.59 33.99
N VAL A 281 -23.28 -25.55 35.26
CA VAL A 281 -22.69 -26.68 35.96
C VAL A 281 -23.75 -27.21 36.93
N LYS A 282 -24.04 -28.50 36.84
CA LYS A 282 -24.90 -29.24 37.77
C LYS A 282 -24.06 -30.27 38.49
#